data_AF-A0A9D2BY75-F1
#
_entry.id   AF-A0A9D2BY75-F1
#
_cell.length_a   1.000
_cell.length_b   1.000
_cell.length_c   1.000
_cell.angle_alpha   90.00
_cell.angle_beta   90.00
_cell.angle_gamma   90.00
#
_symmetry.space_group_name_H-M   'P 1'
#
loop_
_entity.id
_entity.type
_entity.pdbx_description
1 polymer ?
#
loop_
_entity_poly.entity_id
_entity_poly.type
_entity_poly.pdbx_seq_one_letter_code
_entity_poly.pdbx_strand_id
1 'polypeptide(L)'
;MKKIPLLLSAAVLLGGLSIAAAADDPLVPLSYLNGTYTQSLLTQAQARIDSRTQTVYDKVVSQTSGTTSPSENPAGLTDARYKRGDTLTLTTGSGAMLLAGQVSVRFATGAVIDVTDGKSISSGSSLLPRHRYLVAENTTAVFSVSSDTAVLSTEGKVSLSASTTTDFNALADALAELGLFAGTGTAYGSGYDLEVAPTRVEGVVMFLRLIGEEKAAQAYTGPCLFVDVPDWAKQYVAYAYSKGYTAGVGPDAAGNPVFGTSRLIGAPEYLTFVLRALGYRDTGANPDFTWQTALTRGAELGVLTKGEAQWLSSATFLRAHVAYLSYFSLEAPMADGSGTLLDFLSASGALDRTLVQQVQAKVTVQRVS
;
A
#
# COMPACT_ATOMS: atom_id res chain seq x y z
N MET A 1 20.24 13.67 39.92
CA MET A 1 18.80 14.00 39.94
C MET A 1 18.68 15.45 39.44
N LYS A 2 17.99 15.87 38.38
CA LYS A 2 16.88 15.36 37.55
C LYS A 2 16.94 16.03 36.15
N LYS A 3 16.75 15.20 35.11
CA LYS A 3 15.96 15.35 33.86
C LYS A 3 16.15 16.56 32.91
N ILE A 4 16.44 16.23 31.65
CA ILE A 4 16.30 17.03 30.41
C ILE A 4 15.12 16.43 29.58
N PRO A 5 14.29 17.26 28.94
CA PRO A 5 13.77 16.97 27.58
C PRO A 5 13.93 18.20 26.66
N LEU A 6 14.54 18.11 25.47
CA LEU A 6 14.02 17.61 24.18
C LEU A 6 12.76 18.35 23.68
N LEU A 7 12.92 19.21 22.67
CA LEU A 7 11.92 19.47 21.63
C LEU A 7 12.59 20.02 20.37
N LEU A 8 12.33 19.32 19.27
CA LEU A 8 12.99 19.37 17.98
C LEU A 8 12.24 20.35 17.04
N SER A 9 12.96 21.34 16.55
CA SER A 9 12.99 21.91 15.20
C SER A 9 11.73 21.79 14.30
N ALA A 10 10.96 22.88 14.19
CA ALA A 10 10.16 23.20 13.01
C ALA A 10 10.35 24.68 12.66
N ALA A 11 11.44 24.99 11.97
CA ALA A 11 11.75 26.35 11.55
C ALA A 11 12.46 26.35 10.19
N VAL A 12 11.73 26.10 9.11
CA VAL A 12 12.03 26.68 7.78
C VAL A 12 10.73 26.82 7.00
N LEU A 13 10.16 28.04 6.98
CA LEU A 13 9.40 28.67 5.88
C LEU A 13 8.50 29.79 6.43
N LEU A 14 9.12 30.89 6.85
CA LEU A 14 8.43 32.19 6.96
C LEU A 14 9.23 33.18 6.12
N GLY A 15 8.94 33.17 4.82
CA GLY A 15 9.37 34.20 3.89
C GLY A 15 8.20 35.13 3.57
N GLY A 16 8.25 36.35 4.09
CA GLY A 16 7.63 37.55 3.52
C GLY A 16 6.18 37.85 3.93
N LEU A 17 6.01 38.70 4.94
CA LEU A 17 5.30 39.99 4.84
C LEU A 17 5.30 40.68 6.21
N SER A 18 6.11 41.74 6.33
CA SER A 18 6.03 42.71 7.42
C SER A 18 4.73 43.50 7.27
N ILE A 19 3.75 43.27 8.14
CA ILE A 19 2.60 44.16 8.27
C ILE A 19 2.90 45.09 9.44
N ALA A 20 3.14 46.36 9.10
CA ALA A 20 3.25 47.44 10.06
C ALA A 20 1.95 47.54 10.87
N ALA A 21 2.08 47.53 12.19
CA ALA A 21 0.97 47.81 13.09
C ALA A 21 0.60 49.30 12.99
N ALA A 22 -0.64 49.59 12.65
CA ALA A 22 -1.32 50.84 12.99
C ALA A 22 -2.70 50.47 13.54
N ALA A 23 -3.04 51.08 14.67
CA ALA A 23 -4.19 50.77 15.50
C ALA A 23 -5.53 51.15 14.84
N ASP A 24 -6.57 50.46 15.34
CA ASP A 24 -8.01 50.62 15.14
C ASP A 24 -8.60 50.15 13.80
N ASP A 25 -9.07 48.89 13.87
CA ASP A 25 -9.86 48.10 12.90
C ASP A 25 -9.07 47.44 11.74
N PRO A 26 -8.63 46.17 11.89
CA PRO A 26 -7.95 45.47 10.82
C PRO A 26 -8.91 45.24 9.65
N LEU A 27 -8.55 45.79 8.46
CA LEU A 27 -9.26 45.71 7.16
C LEU A 27 -9.57 44.28 6.66
N VAL A 28 -9.25 43.25 7.45
CA VAL A 28 -9.53 41.85 7.17
C VAL A 28 -10.14 41.24 8.45
N PRO A 29 -11.44 40.88 8.45
CA PRO A 29 -12.06 40.30 9.63
C PRO A 29 -11.41 38.95 9.95
N LEU A 30 -11.29 38.64 11.24
CA LEU A 30 -10.67 37.39 11.73
C LEU A 30 -11.33 36.13 11.12
N SER A 31 -12.61 36.21 10.75
CA SER A 31 -13.33 35.16 10.03
C SER A 31 -12.82 34.93 8.60
N TYR A 32 -12.36 35.98 7.91
CA TYR A 32 -11.72 35.87 6.60
C TYR A 32 -10.31 35.27 6.70
N LEU A 33 -9.56 35.61 7.77
CA LEU A 33 -8.26 35.02 8.06
C LEU A 33 -8.35 33.52 8.43
N ASN A 34 -9.29 33.15 9.30
CA ASN A 34 -9.44 31.76 9.79
C ASN A 34 -10.30 30.86 8.90
N GLY A 35 -11.12 31.42 8.01
CA GLY A 35 -11.95 30.68 7.07
C GLY A 35 -11.35 30.61 5.68
N THR A 36 -11.51 31.69 4.92
CA THR A 36 -11.19 31.71 3.48
C THR A 36 -9.69 31.75 3.21
N TYR A 37 -8.94 32.55 3.97
CA TYR A 37 -7.50 32.74 3.73
C TYR A 37 -6.68 31.52 4.14
N THR A 38 -6.85 30.99 5.36
CA THR A 38 -6.22 29.73 5.80
C THR A 38 -6.60 28.54 4.93
N GLN A 39 -7.87 28.40 4.52
CA GLN A 39 -8.24 27.31 3.61
C GLN A 39 -7.66 27.51 2.22
N SER A 40 -7.66 28.72 1.66
CA SER A 40 -7.02 28.98 0.37
C SER A 40 -5.51 28.75 0.41
N LEU A 41 -4.85 29.06 1.52
CA LEU A 41 -3.43 28.77 1.76
C LEU A 41 -3.17 27.28 1.94
N LEU A 42 -4.02 26.56 2.67
CA LEU A 42 -3.91 25.11 2.82
C LEU A 42 -4.18 24.39 1.50
N THR A 43 -5.18 24.80 0.72
CA THR A 43 -5.46 24.26 -0.61
C THR A 43 -4.36 24.61 -1.60
N GLN A 44 -3.80 25.83 -1.57
CA GLN A 44 -2.65 26.17 -2.41
C GLN A 44 -1.36 25.48 -1.95
N ALA A 45 -1.17 25.24 -0.66
CA ALA A 45 -0.08 24.45 -0.13
C ALA A 45 -0.22 22.99 -0.55
N GLN A 46 -1.42 22.41 -0.44
CA GLN A 46 -1.71 21.06 -0.89
C GLN A 46 -1.54 20.93 -2.41
N ALA A 47 -2.09 21.85 -3.21
CA ALA A 47 -1.91 21.84 -4.65
C ALA A 47 -0.44 22.04 -5.08
N ARG A 48 0.35 22.82 -4.32
CA ARG A 48 1.80 22.97 -4.54
C ARG A 48 2.57 21.73 -4.09
N ILE A 49 2.12 21.05 -3.05
CA ILE A 49 2.66 19.74 -2.62
C ILE A 49 2.35 18.73 -3.72
N ASP A 50 1.10 18.58 -4.15
CA ASP A 50 0.67 17.62 -5.17
C ASP A 50 1.37 17.87 -6.52
N SER A 51 1.48 19.14 -6.95
CA SER A 51 2.22 19.49 -8.17
C SER A 51 3.72 19.17 -8.08
N ARG A 52 4.35 19.42 -6.91
CA ARG A 52 5.76 19.06 -6.70
C ARG A 52 5.93 17.55 -6.54
N THR A 53 4.98 16.85 -5.93
CA THR A 53 4.95 15.39 -5.80
C THR A 53 4.80 14.74 -7.16
N GLN A 54 3.90 15.24 -8.03
CA GLN A 54 3.75 14.78 -9.41
C GLN A 54 5.02 15.04 -10.23
N THR A 55 5.60 16.24 -10.11
CA THR A 55 6.85 16.57 -10.82
C THR A 55 8.02 15.71 -10.34
N VAL A 56 8.10 15.39 -9.05
CA VAL A 56 9.12 14.49 -8.48
C VAL A 56 8.84 13.05 -8.89
N TYR A 57 7.59 12.61 -8.86
CA TYR A 57 7.15 11.28 -9.31
C TYR A 57 7.47 11.07 -10.80
N ASP A 58 7.10 12.01 -11.66
CA ASP A 58 7.38 11.98 -13.09
C ASP A 58 8.89 12.01 -13.35
N LYS A 59 9.66 12.74 -12.53
CA LYS A 59 11.13 12.77 -12.61
C LYS A 59 11.75 11.43 -12.19
N VAL A 60 11.23 10.76 -11.15
CA VAL A 60 11.68 9.42 -10.71
C VAL A 60 11.27 8.34 -11.72
N VAL A 61 10.06 8.40 -12.27
CA VAL A 61 9.57 7.49 -13.33
C VAL A 61 10.39 7.63 -14.61
N SER A 62 10.78 8.86 -14.98
CA SER A 62 11.67 9.12 -16.11
C SER A 62 13.10 8.58 -15.89
N GLN A 63 13.53 8.43 -14.63
CA GLN A 63 14.83 7.86 -14.26
C GLN A 63 14.79 6.34 -14.02
N THR A 64 13.60 5.75 -13.84
CA THR A 64 13.42 4.32 -13.52
C THR A 64 13.03 3.48 -14.74
N SER A 65 12.58 4.10 -15.84
CA SER A 65 12.19 3.40 -17.08
C SER A 65 13.38 2.97 -17.96
N GLY A 66 14.61 3.27 -17.54
CA GLY A 66 15.84 2.78 -18.17
C GLY A 66 16.53 1.78 -17.25
N THR A 67 16.99 0.66 -17.81
CA THR A 67 17.96 -0.25 -17.21
C THR A 67 19.25 0.51 -16.91
N THR A 68 19.30 1.21 -15.78
CA THR A 68 20.50 1.94 -15.36
C THR A 68 21.20 1.17 -14.26
N SER A 69 22.38 0.64 -14.60
CA SER A 69 23.42 0.29 -13.63
C SER A 69 23.53 1.39 -12.57
N PRO A 70 23.72 1.07 -11.27
CA PRO A 70 23.88 2.09 -10.25
C PRO A 70 25.20 2.82 -10.46
N SER A 71 25.17 3.98 -11.12
CA SER A 71 26.31 4.89 -11.22
C SER A 71 26.31 5.87 -10.05
N GLU A 72 27.41 5.83 -9.31
CA GLU A 72 28.00 6.87 -8.45
C GLU A 72 27.06 7.89 -7.79
N ASN A 73 26.66 7.54 -6.57
CA ASN A 73 26.47 8.43 -5.42
C ASN A 73 25.44 9.56 -5.57
N PRO A 74 24.12 9.26 -5.48
CA PRO A 74 23.14 10.28 -5.12
C PRO A 74 23.40 10.73 -3.68
N ALA A 75 23.61 12.03 -3.46
CA ALA A 75 23.63 12.61 -2.13
C ALA A 75 22.21 12.58 -1.54
N GLY A 76 21.85 11.48 -0.88
CA GLY A 76 20.56 11.32 -0.22
C GLY A 76 20.10 9.87 -0.14
N LEU A 77 19.35 9.58 0.91
CA LEU A 77 18.64 8.32 1.09
C LEU A 77 17.59 8.14 -0.03
N THR A 78 17.68 7.03 -0.77
CA THR A 78 16.73 6.69 -1.84
C THR A 78 15.91 5.48 -1.44
N ASP A 79 14.59 5.63 -1.46
CA ASP A 79 13.64 4.57 -1.13
C ASP A 79 13.40 3.66 -2.33
N ALA A 80 13.49 2.35 -2.10
CA ALA A 80 13.15 1.35 -3.10
C ALA A 80 12.38 0.18 -2.46
N ARG A 81 11.53 -0.44 -3.27
CA ARG A 81 10.82 -1.67 -2.92
C ARG A 81 11.62 -2.87 -3.40
N TYR A 82 11.62 -3.91 -2.59
CA TYR A 82 12.31 -5.16 -2.83
C TYR A 82 11.37 -6.33 -2.57
N LYS A 83 11.69 -7.49 -3.11
CA LYS A 83 10.94 -8.74 -2.92
C LYS A 83 11.76 -9.76 -2.14
N ARG A 84 11.06 -10.77 -1.65
CA ARG A 84 11.66 -11.91 -0.93
C ARG A 84 12.90 -12.43 -1.65
N GLY A 85 13.98 -12.66 -0.91
CA GLY A 85 15.22 -13.22 -1.45
C GLY A 85 16.09 -12.23 -2.21
N ASP A 86 15.65 -10.99 -2.47
CA ASP A 86 16.55 -9.95 -2.93
C ASP A 86 17.66 -9.73 -1.91
N THR A 87 18.87 -9.47 -2.40
CA THR A 87 20.01 -9.14 -1.55
C THR A 87 20.67 -7.86 -2.01
N LEU A 88 20.90 -6.95 -1.06
CA LEU A 88 21.62 -5.70 -1.28
C LEU A 88 23.01 -5.84 -0.67
N THR A 89 24.04 -5.76 -1.48
CA THR A 89 25.43 -5.71 -1.01
C THR A 89 25.86 -4.27 -0.84
N LEU A 90 26.16 -3.89 0.39
CA LEU A 90 26.65 -2.57 0.77
C LEU A 90 28.12 -2.68 1.19
N THR A 91 28.92 -1.70 0.79
CA THR A 91 30.35 -1.62 1.17
C THR A 91 30.61 -0.47 2.15
N THR A 92 31.79 -0.44 2.75
CA THR A 92 32.23 0.61 3.69
C THR A 92 31.74 2.01 3.31
N GLY A 93 31.14 2.69 4.29
CA GLY A 93 30.62 4.05 4.15
C GLY A 93 29.20 4.13 3.59
N SER A 94 28.60 2.99 3.20
CA SER A 94 27.21 2.92 2.70
C SER A 94 26.24 2.67 3.85
N GLY A 95 24.99 3.10 3.67
CA GLY A 95 23.95 2.99 4.70
C GLY A 95 22.63 2.44 4.17
N ALA A 96 21.86 1.84 5.08
CA ALA A 96 20.51 1.37 4.82
C ALA A 96 19.60 1.64 6.01
N MET A 97 18.34 1.97 5.74
CA MET A 97 17.27 2.08 6.73
C MET A 97 16.07 1.27 6.25
N LEU A 98 15.65 0.31 7.06
CA LEU A 98 14.44 -0.46 6.80
C LEU A 98 13.21 0.41 7.09
N LEU A 99 12.31 0.56 6.14
CA LEU A 99 11.06 1.32 6.30
C LEU A 99 9.87 0.40 6.51
N ALA A 100 9.82 -0.73 5.80
CA ALA A 100 8.80 -1.76 5.95
C ALA A 100 9.35 -3.14 5.54
N GLY A 101 8.73 -4.20 6.07
CA GLY A 101 9.11 -5.58 5.78
C GLY A 101 10.15 -6.13 6.73
N GLN A 102 10.87 -7.17 6.30
CA GLN A 102 11.86 -7.88 7.09
C GLN A 102 13.14 -8.05 6.30
N VAL A 103 14.25 -7.62 6.91
CA VAL A 103 15.60 -7.71 6.34
C VAL A 103 16.55 -8.16 7.44
N SER A 104 17.46 -9.05 7.09
CA SER A 104 18.60 -9.41 7.94
C SER A 104 19.90 -8.97 7.28
N VAL A 105 20.94 -8.72 8.07
CA VAL A 105 22.27 -8.35 7.55
C VAL A 105 23.30 -9.40 7.91
N ARG A 106 24.15 -9.77 6.96
CA ARG A 106 25.31 -10.65 7.17
C ARG A 106 26.59 -10.00 6.68
N PHE A 107 27.65 -10.17 7.44
CA PHE A 107 29.01 -9.75 7.10
C PHE A 107 30.00 -10.71 7.75
N ALA A 108 31.17 -10.91 7.11
CA ALA A 108 32.19 -11.85 7.58
C ALA A 108 33.24 -11.19 8.49
N THR A 109 33.59 -9.94 8.18
CA THR A 109 34.59 -9.14 8.90
C THR A 109 34.09 -7.71 9.08
N GLY A 110 34.71 -6.97 9.99
CA GLY A 110 34.35 -5.59 10.28
C GLY A 110 33.05 -5.49 11.10
N ALA A 111 32.25 -4.44 10.88
CA ALA A 111 31.07 -4.16 11.66
C ALA A 111 29.97 -3.44 10.86
N VAL A 112 28.73 -3.66 11.26
CA VAL A 112 27.59 -2.82 10.90
C VAL A 112 27.12 -2.12 12.17
N ILE A 113 26.91 -0.81 12.08
CA ILE A 113 26.53 0.05 13.21
C ILE A 113 25.07 0.46 13.05
N ASP A 114 24.23 0.16 14.02
CA ASP A 114 22.96 0.86 14.21
C ASP A 114 23.29 2.27 14.73
N VAL A 115 23.22 3.25 13.85
CA VAL A 115 23.54 4.66 14.14
C VAL A 115 22.45 5.29 15.00
N THR A 116 21.21 4.81 14.90
CA THR A 116 20.09 5.30 15.71
C THR A 116 20.34 5.01 17.19
N ASP A 117 20.80 3.80 17.50
CA ASP A 117 21.09 3.37 18.87
C ASP A 117 22.58 3.55 19.27
N GLY A 118 23.44 3.89 18.30
CA GLY A 118 24.89 4.07 18.50
C GLY A 118 25.63 2.78 18.83
N LYS A 119 25.17 1.63 18.33
CA LYS A 119 25.71 0.30 18.69
C LYS A 119 26.04 -0.54 17.46
N SER A 120 27.14 -1.29 17.52
CA SER A 120 27.38 -2.36 16.56
C SER A 120 26.35 -3.48 16.72
N ILE A 121 25.90 -4.04 15.61
CA ILE A 121 25.02 -5.21 15.58
C ILE A 121 25.81 -6.47 15.18
N SER A 122 25.27 -7.64 15.51
CA SER A 122 25.87 -8.92 15.14
C SER A 122 25.57 -9.30 13.69
N SER A 123 26.47 -10.03 13.05
CA SER A 123 26.18 -10.65 11.76
C SER A 123 25.04 -11.66 11.93
N GLY A 124 24.04 -11.59 11.05
CA GLY A 124 22.79 -12.34 11.11
C GLY A 124 21.63 -11.61 11.80
N SER A 125 21.85 -10.42 12.36
CA SER A 125 20.77 -9.64 13.01
C SER A 125 19.70 -9.19 12.00
N SER A 126 18.44 -9.24 12.44
CA SER A 126 17.34 -8.57 11.77
C SER A 126 17.40 -7.06 12.01
N LEU A 127 17.12 -6.28 10.97
CA LEU A 127 17.00 -4.83 11.07
C LEU A 127 15.70 -4.44 11.78
N LEU A 128 15.75 -3.36 12.53
CA LEU A 128 14.58 -2.71 13.09
C LEU A 128 14.06 -1.65 12.11
N PRO A 129 12.73 -1.53 11.93
CA PRO A 129 12.16 -0.45 11.13
C PRO A 129 12.56 0.92 11.68
N ARG A 130 12.87 1.87 10.77
CA ARG A 130 13.27 3.26 11.05
C ARG A 130 14.60 3.41 11.81
N HIS A 131 15.41 2.36 11.85
CA HIS A 131 16.79 2.43 12.31
C HIS A 131 17.75 2.58 11.13
N ARG A 132 18.76 3.46 11.25
CA ARG A 132 19.77 3.67 10.21
C ARG A 132 21.00 2.81 10.52
N TYR A 133 21.35 1.96 9.57
CA TYR A 133 22.50 1.06 9.65
C TYR A 133 23.62 1.55 8.74
N LEU A 134 24.82 1.69 9.28
CA LEU A 134 26.03 2.09 8.54
C LEU A 134 27.00 0.91 8.44
N VAL A 135 27.47 0.62 7.22
CA VAL A 135 28.52 -0.37 6.98
C VAL A 135 29.87 0.27 7.30
N ALA A 136 30.53 -0.20 8.35
CA ALA A 136 31.77 0.41 8.85
C ALA A 136 32.98 0.09 7.94
N GLU A 137 34.15 0.55 8.36
CA GLU A 137 35.41 0.28 7.65
C GLU A 137 35.68 -1.22 7.48
N ASN A 138 36.34 -1.57 6.37
CA ASN A 138 36.73 -2.93 6.03
C ASN A 138 35.57 -3.96 6.10
N THR A 139 34.36 -3.51 5.75
CA THR A 139 33.13 -4.31 5.85
C THR A 139 32.43 -4.35 4.50
N THR A 140 32.07 -5.55 4.07
CA THR A 140 31.06 -5.80 3.03
C THR A 140 29.90 -6.50 3.71
N ALA A 141 28.73 -5.87 3.68
CA ALA A 141 27.53 -6.36 4.33
C ALA A 141 26.45 -6.68 3.30
N VAL A 142 25.83 -7.85 3.43
CA VAL A 142 24.73 -8.31 2.59
C VAL A 142 23.44 -8.21 3.39
N PHE A 143 22.53 -7.35 2.94
CA PHE A 143 21.19 -7.18 3.47
C PHE A 143 20.23 -8.06 2.67
N SER A 144 19.64 -9.08 3.30
CA SER A 144 18.77 -10.06 2.65
C SER A 144 17.33 -9.86 3.05
N VAL A 145 16.44 -9.68 2.07
CA VAL A 145 15.00 -9.51 2.27
C VAL A 145 14.36 -10.88 2.54
N SER A 146 13.64 -10.99 3.67
CA SER A 146 13.01 -12.24 4.09
C SER A 146 11.49 -12.20 4.10
N SER A 147 10.86 -11.03 3.98
CA SER A 147 9.41 -10.88 3.78
C SER A 147 9.05 -10.88 2.29
N ASP A 148 7.76 -11.01 1.96
CA ASP A 148 7.27 -11.00 0.58
C ASP A 148 7.59 -9.69 -0.14
N THR A 149 7.47 -8.58 0.58
CA THR A 149 7.92 -7.24 0.15
C THR A 149 8.67 -6.56 1.28
N ALA A 150 9.57 -5.65 0.93
CA ALA A 150 10.24 -4.76 1.88
C ALA A 150 10.54 -3.42 1.22
N VAL A 151 10.62 -2.37 2.03
CA VAL A 151 11.05 -1.04 1.59
C VAL A 151 12.31 -0.67 2.35
N LEU A 152 13.39 -0.39 1.63
CA LEU A 152 14.61 0.15 2.22
C LEU A 152 14.93 1.51 1.61
N SER A 153 15.41 2.38 2.47
CA SER A 153 16.09 3.60 2.09
C SER A 153 17.59 3.35 2.12
N THR A 154 18.29 3.57 1.02
CA THR A 154 19.74 3.27 0.92
C THR A 154 20.56 4.48 0.47
N GLU A 155 21.83 4.49 0.85
CA GLU A 155 22.81 5.52 0.47
C GLU A 155 24.19 4.90 0.25
N GLY A 156 25.00 5.54 -0.60
CA GLY A 156 26.36 5.10 -0.91
C GLY A 156 26.41 4.00 -1.97
N LYS A 157 27.34 3.06 -1.80
CA LYS A 157 27.63 1.99 -2.78
C LYS A 157 26.80 0.76 -2.49
N VAL A 158 25.73 0.60 -3.27
CA VAL A 158 24.74 -0.48 -3.15
C VAL A 158 24.70 -1.28 -4.46
N SER A 159 24.83 -2.60 -4.36
CA SER A 159 24.62 -3.52 -5.49
C SER A 159 23.48 -4.47 -5.18
N LEU A 160 22.47 -4.53 -6.05
CA LEU A 160 21.34 -5.44 -5.94
C LEU A 160 21.63 -6.76 -6.66
N SER A 161 21.38 -7.88 -6.00
CA SER A 161 21.16 -9.17 -6.63
C SER A 161 19.68 -9.55 -6.47
N ALA A 162 18.94 -9.47 -7.57
CA ALA A 162 17.51 -9.70 -7.60
C ALA A 162 17.17 -11.20 -7.54
N SER A 163 16.12 -11.53 -6.80
CA SER A 163 15.60 -12.89 -6.72
C SER A 163 14.67 -13.21 -7.89
N THR A 164 14.35 -14.50 -8.03
CA THR A 164 13.34 -15.01 -8.96
C THR A 164 12.01 -15.32 -8.27
N THR A 165 11.83 -14.93 -7.00
CA THR A 165 10.56 -15.16 -6.29
C THR A 165 9.44 -14.30 -6.88
N THR A 166 8.19 -14.66 -6.57
CA THR A 166 7.01 -13.86 -6.90
C THR A 166 7.20 -12.38 -6.52
N ASP A 167 6.94 -11.51 -7.48
CA ASP A 167 7.11 -10.06 -7.32
C ASP A 167 5.76 -9.40 -7.04
N PHE A 168 5.40 -9.32 -5.76
CA PHE A 168 4.16 -8.67 -5.32
C PHE A 168 4.14 -7.16 -5.62
N ASN A 169 5.31 -6.52 -5.71
CA ASN A 169 5.39 -5.10 -6.06
C ASN A 169 4.91 -4.86 -7.50
N ALA A 170 5.37 -5.69 -8.44
CA ALA A 170 4.95 -5.60 -9.83
C ALA A 170 3.43 -5.82 -10.03
N LEU A 171 2.82 -6.71 -9.25
CA LEU A 171 1.37 -6.93 -9.28
C LEU A 171 0.59 -5.72 -8.73
N ALA A 172 1.08 -5.11 -7.66
CA ALA A 172 0.50 -3.90 -7.10
C ALA A 172 0.64 -2.71 -8.06
N ASP A 173 1.79 -2.57 -8.72
CA ASP A 173 2.03 -1.54 -9.73
C ASP A 173 1.09 -1.72 -10.94
N ALA A 174 0.93 -2.96 -11.41
CA ALA A 174 0.01 -3.28 -12.49
C ALA A 174 -1.44 -2.90 -12.13
N LEU A 175 -1.91 -3.30 -10.95
CA LEU A 175 -3.27 -2.94 -10.52
C LEU A 175 -3.44 -1.43 -10.28
N ALA A 176 -2.39 -0.73 -9.82
CA ALA A 176 -2.43 0.71 -9.66
C ALA A 176 -2.51 1.41 -11.04
N GLU A 177 -1.75 0.97 -12.04
CA GLU A 177 -1.83 1.47 -13.42
C GLU A 177 -3.22 1.24 -14.03
N LEU A 178 -3.88 0.13 -13.67
CA LEU A 178 -5.26 -0.18 -14.06
C LEU A 178 -6.33 0.55 -13.23
N GLY A 179 -5.96 1.33 -12.21
CA GLY A 179 -6.91 1.98 -11.31
C GLY A 179 -7.67 1.04 -10.38
N LEU A 180 -7.22 -0.20 -10.23
CA LEU A 180 -7.83 -1.23 -9.38
C LEU A 180 -7.20 -1.32 -7.98
N PHE A 181 -6.04 -0.70 -7.78
CA PHE A 181 -5.36 -0.67 -6.48
C PHE A 181 -4.90 0.74 -6.14
N ALA A 182 -4.99 1.10 -4.87
CA ALA A 182 -4.56 2.39 -4.37
C ALA A 182 -3.83 2.22 -3.05
N GLY A 183 -2.80 3.05 -2.87
CA GLY A 183 -2.08 3.16 -1.62
C GLY A 183 -2.89 3.86 -0.52
N THR A 184 -2.30 3.90 0.66
CA THR A 184 -2.77 4.59 1.87
C THR A 184 -2.27 6.04 1.94
N GLY A 185 -1.32 6.42 1.08
CA GLY A 185 -0.69 7.74 1.08
C GLY A 185 0.59 7.83 1.93
N THR A 186 1.13 6.70 2.40
CA THR A 186 2.43 6.66 3.07
C THR A 186 3.53 7.23 2.18
N ALA A 187 4.47 7.99 2.75
CA ALA A 187 5.46 8.75 2.00
C ALA A 187 6.57 7.91 1.33
N TYR A 188 6.61 6.60 1.58
CA TYR A 188 7.60 5.67 1.04
C TYR A 188 6.92 4.47 0.37
N GLY A 189 7.69 3.69 -0.41
CA GLY A 189 7.20 2.44 -1.00
C GLY A 189 5.98 2.63 -1.92
N SER A 190 5.94 3.76 -2.64
CA SER A 190 4.78 4.19 -3.46
C SER A 190 3.49 4.43 -2.65
N GLY A 191 3.57 4.46 -1.32
CA GLY A 191 2.43 4.58 -0.43
C GLY A 191 1.51 3.37 -0.39
N TYR A 192 1.93 2.22 -0.92
CA TYR A 192 1.06 1.05 -1.05
C TYR A 192 0.82 0.32 0.26
N ASP A 193 1.76 0.41 1.20
CA ASP A 193 1.76 -0.34 2.46
C ASP A 193 1.51 -1.84 2.25
N LEU A 194 2.25 -2.46 1.32
CA LEU A 194 2.08 -3.88 0.97
C LEU A 194 2.37 -4.81 2.14
N GLU A 195 3.17 -4.37 3.10
CA GLU A 195 3.60 -5.10 4.28
C GLU A 195 2.59 -5.05 5.44
N VAL A 196 1.45 -4.37 5.28
CA VAL A 196 0.43 -4.18 6.31
C VAL A 196 -0.77 -5.10 6.07
N ALA A 197 -1.38 -5.60 7.15
CA ALA A 197 -2.60 -6.39 7.07
C ALA A 197 -3.80 -5.55 6.60
N PRO A 198 -4.62 -6.03 5.65
CA PRO A 198 -5.75 -5.27 5.15
C PRO A 198 -6.89 -5.22 6.17
N THR A 199 -7.58 -4.10 6.19
CA THR A 199 -8.81 -3.87 6.95
C THR A 199 -10.05 -4.27 6.14
N ARG A 200 -11.17 -4.47 6.84
CA ARG A 200 -12.46 -4.79 6.23
C ARG A 200 -12.92 -3.73 5.24
N VAL A 201 -12.71 -2.45 5.57
CA VAL A 201 -13.09 -1.35 4.66
C VAL A 201 -12.26 -1.36 3.39
N GLU A 202 -10.96 -1.64 3.47
CA GLU A 202 -10.10 -1.78 2.29
C GLU A 202 -10.52 -2.99 1.43
N GLY A 203 -10.93 -4.10 2.06
CA GLY A 203 -11.50 -5.24 1.35
C GLY A 203 -12.76 -4.90 0.55
N VAL A 204 -13.66 -4.09 1.11
CA VAL A 204 -14.88 -3.61 0.40
C VAL A 204 -14.53 -2.64 -0.73
N VAL A 205 -13.59 -1.73 -0.52
CA VAL A 205 -13.13 -0.82 -1.59
C VAL A 205 -12.53 -1.62 -2.75
N MET A 206 -11.68 -2.60 -2.44
CA MET A 206 -11.13 -3.51 -3.44
C MET A 206 -12.20 -4.33 -4.16
N PHE A 207 -13.20 -4.82 -3.44
CA PHE A 207 -14.35 -5.49 -4.05
C PHE A 207 -15.09 -4.59 -5.04
N LEU A 208 -15.40 -3.35 -4.65
CA LEU A 208 -16.09 -2.38 -5.51
C LEU A 208 -15.29 -2.07 -6.79
N ARG A 209 -13.96 -2.03 -6.70
CA ARG A 209 -13.08 -1.91 -7.87
C ARG A 209 -13.16 -3.13 -8.77
N LEU A 210 -13.11 -4.34 -8.19
CA LEU A 210 -13.19 -5.60 -8.94
C LEU A 210 -14.54 -5.83 -9.62
N ILE A 211 -15.60 -5.12 -9.22
CA ILE A 211 -16.89 -5.12 -9.93
C ILE A 211 -17.15 -3.86 -10.76
N GLY A 212 -16.18 -2.94 -10.83
CA GLY A 212 -16.30 -1.70 -11.62
C GLY A 212 -17.24 -0.64 -11.02
N GLU A 213 -17.64 -0.78 -9.76
CA GLU A 213 -18.63 0.09 -9.10
C GLU A 213 -18.03 1.16 -8.17
N GLU A 214 -16.70 1.31 -8.09
CA GLU A 214 -16.07 2.34 -7.22
C GLU A 214 -16.60 3.76 -7.52
N LYS A 215 -16.71 4.15 -8.80
CA LYS A 215 -17.23 5.48 -9.16
C LYS A 215 -18.69 5.68 -8.71
N ALA A 216 -19.51 4.64 -8.82
CA ALA A 216 -20.89 4.67 -8.35
C ALA A 216 -20.95 4.79 -6.82
N ALA A 217 -20.04 4.12 -6.12
CA ALA A 217 -19.90 4.23 -4.68
C ALA A 217 -19.48 5.63 -4.24
N GLN A 218 -18.49 6.25 -4.89
CA GLN A 218 -18.06 7.63 -4.62
C GLN A 218 -19.16 8.67 -4.92
N ALA A 219 -20.00 8.41 -5.92
CA ALA A 219 -21.14 9.28 -6.25
C ALA A 219 -22.36 9.07 -5.34
N TYR A 220 -22.33 8.08 -4.44
CA TYR A 220 -23.48 7.73 -3.61
C TYR A 220 -23.77 8.81 -2.56
N THR A 221 -25.03 9.24 -2.50
CA THR A 221 -25.50 10.32 -1.61
C THR A 221 -26.32 9.83 -0.42
N GLY A 222 -26.54 8.52 -0.29
CA GLY A 222 -27.27 7.95 0.84
C GLY A 222 -26.46 8.01 2.15
N PRO A 223 -27.12 8.02 3.31
CA PRO A 223 -26.44 8.14 4.59
C PRO A 223 -25.65 6.86 4.93
N CYS A 224 -24.47 7.03 5.52
CA CYS A 224 -23.77 5.93 6.17
C CYS A 224 -24.42 5.68 7.54
N LEU A 225 -24.96 4.48 7.75
CA LEU A 225 -25.67 4.13 8.98
C LEU A 225 -24.74 3.72 10.12
N PHE A 226 -23.46 3.43 9.85
CA PHE A 226 -22.52 2.91 10.82
C PHE A 226 -21.69 4.02 11.47
N VAL A 227 -21.55 3.97 12.79
CA VAL A 227 -20.90 5.05 13.55
C VAL A 227 -19.37 4.99 13.54
N ASP A 228 -18.79 3.84 13.22
CA ASP A 228 -17.34 3.59 13.21
C ASP A 228 -16.71 3.77 11.82
N VAL A 229 -17.43 4.34 10.85
CA VAL A 229 -16.94 4.56 9.49
C VAL A 229 -16.38 5.99 9.33
N PRO A 230 -15.08 6.15 9.01
CA PRO A 230 -14.45 7.45 8.83
C PRO A 230 -14.96 8.14 7.55
N ASP A 231 -14.84 9.46 7.49
CA ASP A 231 -15.42 10.30 6.43
C ASP A 231 -15.06 9.84 5.01
N TRP A 232 -13.78 9.51 4.77
CA TRP A 232 -13.31 9.05 3.46
C TRP A 232 -13.99 7.76 2.98
N ALA A 233 -14.46 6.92 3.91
CA ALA A 233 -15.04 5.61 3.62
C ALA A 233 -16.59 5.63 3.63
N LYS A 234 -17.23 6.70 4.09
CA LYS A 234 -18.69 6.75 4.30
C LYS A 234 -19.46 6.39 3.04
N GLN A 235 -19.08 6.96 1.90
CA GLN A 235 -19.76 6.72 0.63
C GLN A 235 -19.59 5.27 0.15
N TYR A 236 -18.38 4.73 0.23
CA TYR A 236 -18.08 3.33 -0.09
C TYR A 236 -18.92 2.35 0.74
N VAL A 237 -18.91 2.51 2.06
CA VAL A 237 -19.65 1.60 2.96
C VAL A 237 -21.15 1.77 2.82
N ALA A 238 -21.65 3.01 2.72
CA ALA A 238 -23.07 3.27 2.55
C ALA A 238 -23.60 2.68 1.23
N TYR A 239 -22.86 2.85 0.14
CA TYR A 239 -23.19 2.26 -1.16
C TYR A 239 -23.21 0.73 -1.07
N ALA A 240 -22.12 0.12 -0.62
CA ALA A 240 -21.99 -1.32 -0.52
C ALA A 240 -23.08 -1.94 0.38
N TYR A 241 -23.45 -1.27 1.47
CA TYR A 241 -24.54 -1.69 2.33
C TYR A 241 -25.90 -1.59 1.62
N SER A 242 -26.18 -0.48 0.93
CA SER A 242 -27.43 -0.28 0.20
C SER A 242 -27.66 -1.30 -0.92
N LYS A 243 -26.57 -1.78 -1.51
CA LYS A 243 -26.55 -2.82 -2.57
C LYS A 243 -26.60 -4.24 -2.00
N GLY A 244 -26.52 -4.41 -0.67
CA GLY A 244 -26.47 -5.70 -0.01
C GLY A 244 -25.13 -6.44 -0.14
N TYR A 245 -24.06 -5.76 -0.58
CA TYR A 245 -22.73 -6.37 -0.72
C TYR A 245 -22.01 -6.57 0.61
N THR A 246 -22.41 -5.84 1.65
CA THR A 246 -21.83 -5.96 2.97
C THR A 246 -22.88 -5.74 4.05
N ALA A 247 -22.56 -6.22 5.25
CA ALA A 247 -23.38 -6.07 6.44
C ALA A 247 -22.53 -5.55 7.61
N GLY A 248 -23.21 -5.02 8.63
CA GLY A 248 -22.59 -4.67 9.90
C GLY A 248 -22.19 -5.88 10.72
N VAL A 249 -21.39 -5.64 11.77
CA VAL A 249 -20.93 -6.66 12.73
C VAL A 249 -21.77 -6.70 14.01
N GLY A 250 -22.90 -6.00 14.02
CA GLY A 250 -23.75 -5.79 15.20
C GLY A 250 -23.56 -4.40 15.81
N PRO A 251 -24.25 -4.11 16.93
CA PRO A 251 -24.11 -2.84 17.62
C PRO A 251 -22.86 -2.77 18.52
N ASP A 252 -22.39 -1.57 18.82
CA ASP A 252 -21.45 -1.30 19.91
C ASP A 252 -22.13 -1.45 21.30
N ALA A 253 -21.37 -1.22 22.37
CA ALA A 253 -21.87 -1.28 23.74
C ALA A 253 -22.99 -0.27 24.04
N ALA A 254 -23.13 0.78 23.24
CA ALA A 254 -24.17 1.81 23.36
C ALA A 254 -25.39 1.54 22.45
N GLY A 255 -25.39 0.44 21.70
CA GLY A 255 -26.49 0.08 20.79
C GLY A 255 -26.38 0.69 19.40
N ASN A 256 -25.29 1.40 19.07
CA ASN A 256 -25.12 2.00 17.75
C ASN A 256 -24.62 0.95 16.75
N PRO A 257 -25.13 0.91 15.51
CA PRO A 257 -24.67 -0.03 14.49
C PRO A 257 -23.19 0.18 14.11
N VAL A 258 -22.44 -0.92 14.04
CA VAL A 258 -20.99 -0.94 13.73
C VAL A 258 -20.73 -1.75 12.47
N PHE A 259 -19.86 -1.22 11.61
CA PHE A 259 -19.39 -1.89 10.40
C PHE A 259 -18.17 -2.80 10.65
N GLY A 260 -17.31 -2.40 11.61
CA GLY A 260 -16.03 -3.03 11.87
C GLY A 260 -14.96 -2.51 10.92
N THR A 261 -14.92 -1.20 10.66
CA THR A 261 -14.09 -0.56 9.63
C THR A 261 -12.63 -1.00 9.69
N SER A 262 -11.99 -0.89 10.86
CA SER A 262 -10.57 -1.19 11.05
C SER A 262 -10.30 -2.66 11.39
N ARG A 263 -11.33 -3.52 11.38
CA ARG A 263 -11.14 -4.96 11.64
C ARG A 263 -10.26 -5.53 10.54
N LEU A 264 -9.16 -6.17 10.92
CA LEU A 264 -8.32 -6.89 9.96
C LEU A 264 -9.08 -8.06 9.36
N ILE A 265 -8.89 -8.29 8.06
CA ILE A 265 -9.45 -9.44 7.34
C ILE A 265 -8.34 -10.40 6.95
N GLY A 266 -8.65 -11.70 6.96
CA GLY A 266 -7.75 -12.74 6.46
C GLY A 266 -8.02 -13.10 5.01
N ALA A 267 -7.24 -14.05 4.49
CA ALA A 267 -7.37 -14.54 3.13
C ALA A 267 -8.77 -15.11 2.80
N PRO A 268 -9.44 -15.90 3.67
CA PRO A 268 -10.78 -16.41 3.35
C PRO A 268 -11.82 -15.29 3.19
N GLU A 269 -11.78 -14.27 4.04
CA GLU A 269 -12.72 -13.14 3.95
C GLU A 269 -12.46 -12.29 2.71
N TYR A 270 -11.20 -12.06 2.35
CA TYR A 270 -10.89 -11.34 1.13
C TYR A 270 -11.25 -12.14 -0.13
N LEU A 271 -10.96 -13.45 -0.16
CA LEU A 271 -11.34 -14.31 -1.27
C LEU A 271 -12.87 -14.43 -1.41
N THR A 272 -13.62 -14.30 -0.32
CA THR A 272 -15.09 -14.20 -0.40
C THR A 272 -15.52 -12.99 -1.24
N PHE A 273 -14.85 -11.84 -1.12
CA PHE A 273 -15.11 -10.69 -2.00
C PHE A 273 -14.73 -10.97 -3.46
N VAL A 274 -13.59 -11.61 -3.71
CA VAL A 274 -13.18 -11.99 -5.07
C VAL A 274 -14.19 -12.94 -5.71
N LEU A 275 -14.64 -13.96 -4.99
CA LEU A 275 -15.65 -14.91 -5.47
C LEU A 275 -17.01 -14.24 -5.72
N ARG A 276 -17.41 -13.27 -4.88
CA ARG A 276 -18.59 -12.43 -5.16
C ARG A 276 -18.43 -11.62 -6.44
N ALA A 277 -17.24 -11.07 -6.70
CA ALA A 277 -16.97 -10.30 -7.91
C ALA A 277 -17.08 -11.18 -9.16
N LEU A 278 -16.71 -12.47 -9.03
CA LEU A 278 -16.88 -13.49 -10.06
C LEU A 278 -18.33 -14.02 -10.18
N GLY A 279 -19.26 -13.55 -9.35
CA GLY A 279 -20.69 -13.92 -9.41
C GLY A 279 -21.11 -15.09 -8.51
N TYR A 280 -20.21 -15.65 -7.69
CA TYR A 280 -20.56 -16.71 -6.73
C TYR A 280 -21.20 -16.13 -5.46
N ARG A 281 -22.14 -16.87 -4.88
CA ARG A 281 -22.90 -16.45 -3.69
C ARG A 281 -22.43 -17.17 -2.44
N ASP A 282 -22.16 -16.43 -1.37
CA ASP A 282 -21.80 -16.98 -0.06
C ASP A 282 -22.95 -16.92 0.97
N THR A 283 -24.12 -16.44 0.55
CA THR A 283 -25.31 -16.28 1.40
C THR A 283 -26.59 -16.64 0.62
N GLY A 284 -27.72 -16.74 1.34
CA GLY A 284 -29.02 -17.14 0.79
C GLY A 284 -29.36 -18.60 1.09
N ALA A 285 -30.48 -19.08 0.54
CA ALA A 285 -30.98 -20.44 0.82
C ALA A 285 -30.07 -21.55 0.30
N ASN A 286 -29.37 -21.31 -0.82
CA ASN A 286 -28.46 -22.25 -1.47
C ASN A 286 -27.17 -21.50 -1.88
N PRO A 287 -26.28 -21.20 -0.92
CA PRO A 287 -25.03 -20.53 -1.23
C PRO A 287 -24.07 -21.48 -1.96
N ASP A 288 -23.27 -20.95 -2.87
CA ASP A 288 -22.25 -21.69 -3.62
C ASP A 288 -21.04 -22.03 -2.73
N PHE A 289 -20.80 -21.26 -1.66
CA PHE A 289 -19.76 -21.48 -0.65
C PHE A 289 -20.07 -20.74 0.66
N THR A 290 -19.19 -20.87 1.65
CA THR A 290 -19.21 -20.07 2.90
C THR A 290 -17.87 -19.37 3.05
N TRP A 291 -17.79 -18.32 3.86
CA TRP A 291 -16.51 -17.62 4.06
C TRP A 291 -15.41 -18.56 4.59
N GLN A 292 -15.75 -19.58 5.40
CA GLN A 292 -14.80 -20.58 5.88
C GLN A 292 -14.28 -21.51 4.76
N THR A 293 -15.10 -21.77 3.75
CA THR A 293 -14.76 -22.66 2.63
C THR A 293 -14.25 -21.92 1.41
N ALA A 294 -14.10 -20.58 1.48
CA ALA A 294 -13.72 -19.74 0.35
C ALA A 294 -12.40 -20.20 -0.31
N LEU A 295 -11.35 -20.50 0.46
CA LEU A 295 -10.06 -20.93 -0.10
C LEU A 295 -10.18 -22.26 -0.87
N THR A 296 -10.86 -23.25 -0.27
CA THR A 296 -11.12 -24.54 -0.92
C THR A 296 -11.95 -24.36 -2.18
N ARG A 297 -13.02 -23.57 -2.10
CA ARG A 297 -13.87 -23.30 -3.26
C ARG A 297 -13.12 -22.57 -4.37
N GLY A 298 -12.30 -21.57 -4.02
CA GLY A 298 -11.46 -20.86 -4.98
C GLY A 298 -10.53 -21.80 -5.74
N ALA A 299 -9.96 -22.81 -5.06
CA ALA A 299 -9.14 -23.83 -5.71
C ALA A 299 -9.95 -24.77 -6.63
N GLU A 300 -11.15 -25.19 -6.22
CA GLU A 300 -12.05 -26.01 -7.06
C GLU A 300 -12.51 -25.29 -8.33
N LEU A 301 -12.71 -23.98 -8.23
CA LEU A 301 -13.13 -23.11 -9.33
C LEU A 301 -11.97 -22.67 -10.23
N GLY A 302 -10.73 -23.02 -9.89
CA GLY A 302 -9.53 -22.58 -10.63
C GLY A 302 -9.15 -21.11 -10.43
N VAL A 303 -9.81 -20.41 -9.49
CA VAL A 303 -9.43 -19.05 -9.06
C VAL A 303 -8.08 -19.10 -8.36
N LEU A 304 -7.84 -20.14 -7.56
CA LEU A 304 -6.57 -20.45 -6.92
C LEU A 304 -5.96 -21.73 -7.46
N THR A 305 -4.63 -21.83 -7.42
CA THR A 305 -3.93 -23.11 -7.45
C THR A 305 -4.03 -23.81 -6.09
N LYS A 306 -3.74 -25.11 -6.04
CA LYS A 306 -3.68 -25.84 -4.76
C LYS A 306 -2.58 -25.29 -3.84
N GLY A 307 -1.42 -24.94 -4.41
CA GLY A 307 -0.31 -24.34 -3.67
C GLY A 307 -0.67 -22.99 -3.06
N GLU A 308 -1.37 -22.13 -3.81
CA GLU A 308 -1.86 -20.86 -3.29
C GLU A 308 -2.86 -21.03 -2.15
N ALA A 309 -3.82 -21.95 -2.28
CA ALA A 309 -4.78 -22.20 -1.20
C ALA A 309 -4.07 -22.67 0.08
N GLN A 310 -3.05 -23.52 -0.04
CA GLN A 310 -2.24 -23.96 1.10
C GLN A 310 -1.41 -22.80 1.69
N TRP A 311 -0.76 -22.01 0.85
CA TRP A 311 0.02 -20.84 1.27
C TRP A 311 -0.87 -19.83 2.01
N LEU A 312 -2.01 -19.44 1.44
CA LEU A 312 -2.97 -18.50 2.05
C LEU A 312 -3.59 -19.01 3.36
N SER A 313 -3.66 -20.33 3.56
CA SER A 313 -4.16 -20.92 4.80
C SER A 313 -3.21 -20.78 6.00
N SER A 314 -1.93 -20.50 5.75
CA SER A 314 -0.88 -20.47 6.77
C SER A 314 -0.10 -19.15 6.84
N ALA A 315 -0.12 -18.35 5.77
CA ALA A 315 0.54 -17.06 5.71
C ALA A 315 -0.18 -16.00 6.56
N THR A 316 0.60 -15.04 7.09
CA THR A 316 0.03 -13.77 7.54
C THR A 316 -0.51 -13.02 6.33
N PHE A 317 -1.80 -12.67 6.33
CA PHE A 317 -2.42 -12.05 5.16
C PHE A 317 -2.15 -10.54 5.11
N LEU A 318 -1.58 -10.08 4.00
CA LEU A 318 -1.11 -8.71 3.81
C LEU A 318 -1.74 -8.04 2.58
N ARG A 319 -1.63 -6.72 2.47
CA ARG A 319 -2.04 -5.94 1.29
C ARG A 319 -1.31 -6.40 0.01
N ALA A 320 -0.07 -6.90 0.13
CA ALA A 320 0.62 -7.61 -0.96
C ALA A 320 -0.23 -8.76 -1.53
N HIS A 321 -0.88 -9.55 -0.66
CA HIS A 321 -1.69 -10.70 -1.06
C HIS A 321 -3.05 -10.28 -1.62
N VAL A 322 -3.61 -9.17 -1.16
CA VAL A 322 -4.79 -8.53 -1.76
C VAL A 322 -4.51 -8.14 -3.21
N ALA A 323 -3.38 -7.47 -3.48
CA ALA A 323 -2.96 -7.14 -4.83
C ALA A 323 -2.72 -8.40 -5.68
N TYR A 324 -2.03 -9.40 -5.12
CA TYR A 324 -1.81 -10.68 -5.80
C TYR A 324 -3.12 -11.35 -6.24
N LEU A 325 -4.05 -11.53 -5.30
CA LEU A 325 -5.32 -12.21 -5.55
C LEU A 325 -6.20 -11.41 -6.52
N SER A 326 -6.25 -10.09 -6.36
CA SER A 326 -6.93 -9.20 -7.31
C SER A 326 -6.42 -9.37 -8.73
N TYR A 327 -5.09 -9.30 -8.92
CA TYR A 327 -4.50 -9.37 -10.24
C TYR A 327 -4.77 -10.70 -10.93
N PHE A 328 -4.51 -11.82 -10.26
CA PHE A 328 -4.75 -13.14 -10.86
C PHE A 328 -6.23 -13.48 -11.01
N SER A 329 -7.12 -12.86 -10.22
CA SER A 329 -8.57 -13.02 -10.41
C SER A 329 -9.12 -12.36 -11.67
N LEU A 330 -8.37 -11.42 -12.29
CA LEU A 330 -8.78 -10.81 -13.56
C LEU A 330 -8.98 -11.87 -14.66
N GLU A 331 -8.16 -12.91 -14.67
CA GLU A 331 -8.25 -14.02 -15.64
C GLU A 331 -9.14 -15.17 -15.15
N ALA A 332 -9.73 -15.07 -13.95
CA ALA A 332 -10.58 -16.12 -13.41
C ALA A 332 -11.97 -16.12 -14.10
N PRO A 333 -12.57 -17.30 -14.32
CA PRO A 333 -13.84 -17.41 -15.01
C PRO A 333 -15.01 -16.92 -14.15
N MET A 334 -15.92 -16.18 -14.77
CA MET A 334 -17.20 -15.78 -14.19
C MET A 334 -18.10 -17.00 -13.95
N ALA A 335 -18.89 -16.97 -12.88
CA ALA A 335 -19.79 -18.06 -12.47
C ALA A 335 -20.87 -18.39 -13.51
N ASP A 336 -21.28 -17.41 -14.32
CA ASP A 336 -22.28 -17.55 -15.37
C ASP A 336 -21.70 -18.01 -16.72
N GLY A 337 -20.38 -18.21 -16.80
CA GLY A 337 -19.69 -18.62 -18.03
C GLY A 337 -19.55 -17.50 -19.08
N SER A 338 -19.79 -16.23 -18.72
CA SER A 338 -19.71 -15.08 -19.64
C SER A 338 -18.28 -14.71 -20.09
N GLY A 339 -17.26 -15.35 -19.53
CA GLY A 339 -15.85 -15.08 -19.80
C GLY A 339 -15.06 -14.96 -18.50
N THR A 340 -14.06 -14.08 -18.52
CA THR A 340 -13.23 -13.75 -17.35
C THR A 340 -13.74 -12.51 -16.60
N LEU A 341 -13.26 -12.27 -15.37
CA LEU A 341 -13.51 -11.01 -14.67
C LEU A 341 -13.02 -9.80 -15.47
N LEU A 342 -11.91 -9.93 -16.18
CA LEU A 342 -11.38 -8.91 -17.06
C LEU A 342 -12.33 -8.61 -18.22
N ASP A 343 -12.92 -9.65 -18.84
CA ASP A 343 -13.93 -9.45 -19.88
C ASP A 343 -15.14 -8.69 -19.34
N PHE A 344 -15.61 -9.05 -18.14
CA PHE A 344 -16.70 -8.34 -17.45
C PHE A 344 -16.37 -6.86 -17.18
N LEU A 345 -15.18 -6.57 -16.64
CA LEU A 345 -14.73 -5.21 -16.36
C LEU A 345 -14.51 -4.38 -17.63
N SER A 346 -14.05 -5.01 -18.71
CA SER A 346 -13.92 -4.36 -20.02
C SER A 346 -15.28 -4.05 -20.63
N ALA A 347 -16.22 -5.00 -20.57
CA ALA A 347 -17.57 -4.86 -21.11
C ALA A 347 -18.40 -3.80 -20.37
N SER A 348 -18.18 -3.63 -19.06
CA SER A 348 -18.80 -2.57 -18.27
C SER A 348 -18.15 -1.19 -18.44
N GLY A 349 -17.03 -1.10 -19.17
CA GLY A 349 -16.26 0.14 -19.35
C GLY A 349 -15.47 0.56 -18.11
N ALA A 350 -15.35 -0.33 -17.11
CA ALA A 350 -14.54 -0.10 -15.92
C ALA A 350 -13.04 -0.18 -16.22
N LEU A 351 -12.63 -0.99 -17.20
CA LEU A 351 -11.25 -1.11 -17.67
C LEU A 351 -11.13 -0.93 -19.18
N ASP A 352 -10.06 -0.26 -19.59
CA ASP A 352 -9.64 -0.18 -20.99
C ASP A 352 -8.81 -1.42 -21.36
N ARG A 353 -9.30 -2.20 -22.34
CA ARG A 353 -8.66 -3.45 -22.76
C ARG A 353 -7.28 -3.25 -23.39
N THR A 354 -7.05 -2.12 -24.07
CA THR A 354 -5.73 -1.79 -24.63
C THR A 354 -4.75 -1.47 -23.52
N LEU A 355 -5.16 -0.70 -22.51
CA LEU A 355 -4.33 -0.45 -21.33
C LEU A 355 -4.00 -1.76 -20.60
N VAL A 356 -4.98 -2.64 -20.41
CA VAL A 356 -4.75 -3.94 -19.76
C VAL A 356 -3.70 -4.77 -20.50
N GLN A 357 -3.77 -4.86 -21.82
CA GLN A 357 -2.78 -5.59 -22.61
C GLN A 357 -1.37 -5.00 -22.45
N GLN A 358 -1.26 -3.67 -22.43
CA GLN A 358 0.02 -2.98 -22.23
C GLN A 358 0.59 -3.23 -20.83
N VAL A 359 -0.25 -3.23 -19.79
CA VAL A 359 0.14 -3.51 -18.41
C VAL A 359 0.57 -4.97 -18.27
N GLN A 360 -0.26 -5.92 -18.71
CA GLN A 360 0.02 -7.36 -18.61
C GLN A 360 1.31 -7.75 -19.35
N ALA A 361 1.62 -7.11 -20.49
CA ALA A 361 2.87 -7.36 -21.22
C ALA A 361 4.14 -7.02 -20.41
N LYS A 362 4.04 -6.14 -19.39
CA LYS A 362 5.15 -5.78 -18.50
C LYS A 362 5.27 -6.72 -17.29
N VAL A 363 4.25 -7.53 -17.00
CA VAL A 363 4.18 -8.37 -15.79
C VAL A 363 4.70 -9.78 -16.10
N THR A 364 5.90 -10.09 -15.62
CA THR A 364 6.52 -11.43 -15.78
C THR A 364 6.36 -12.32 -14.53
N VAL A 365 5.38 -12.01 -13.67
CA VAL A 365 5.23 -12.62 -12.34
C VAL A 365 4.56 -13.99 -12.45
N GLN A 366 5.21 -15.01 -11.91
CA GLN A 366 4.65 -16.34 -11.77
C GLN A 366 3.79 -16.47 -10.52
N ARG A 367 2.74 -17.29 -10.61
CA ARG A 367 1.92 -17.66 -9.46
C ARG A 367 2.76 -18.41 -8.43
N VAL A 368 2.42 -18.25 -7.15
CA VAL A 368 2.99 -19.03 -6.07
C VAL A 368 2.69 -20.51 -6.32
N SER A 369 3.75 -21.33 -6.29
CA SER A 369 3.72 -22.77 -6.57
C SER A 369 3.23 -23.61 -5.42
#